data_AF-A0A354GQX9-F1
#
_entry.id   AF-A0A354GQX9-F1
#
_cell.length_a   1.000
_cell.length_b   1.000
_cell.length_c   1.000
_cell.angle_alpha   90.00
_cell.angle_beta   90.00
_cell.angle_gamma   90.00
#
_symmetry.space_group_name_H-M   'P 1'
#
loop_
_entity.id
_entity.type
_entity.pdbx_description
1 polymer ?
#
loop_
_entity_poly.entity_id
_entity_poly.type
_entity_poly.pdbx_seq_one_letter_code
_entity_poly.pdbx_strand_id
1 'polypeptide(L)'
;MSGSYCVRVSRYEARPKADLWPIGLREPLPRIPVPLLGSDPDAELDLQAILHRLYDNGGYAKFMYQSEPEPPLSPEDAAWARALIPVTARSSA
;
A
#
# COMPACT_ATOMS: atom_id res chain seq x y z
N MET A 1 -7.91 -17.04 -2.60
CA MET A 1 -7.12 -15.80 -2.80
C MET A 1 -8.09 -14.62 -2.76
N SER A 2 -8.30 -14.00 -1.60
CA SER A 2 -9.02 -12.72 -1.51
C SER A 2 -8.08 -11.68 -0.91
N GLY A 3 -7.27 -11.07 -1.77
CA GLY A 3 -6.60 -9.81 -1.41
C GLY A 3 -7.59 -8.68 -1.65
N SER A 4 -7.82 -7.82 -0.67
CA SER A 4 -8.69 -6.64 -0.83
C SER A 4 -8.09 -5.62 -1.80
N TYR A 5 -6.77 -5.70 -2.01
CA TYR A 5 -6.01 -4.84 -2.91
C TYR A 5 -5.10 -5.69 -3.80
N CYS A 6 -4.59 -5.09 -4.87
CA CYS A 6 -3.56 -5.72 -5.69
C CYS A 6 -2.66 -4.68 -6.35
N VAL A 7 -1.43 -5.10 -6.65
CA VAL A 7 -0.54 -4.39 -7.56
C VAL A 7 -0.51 -5.15 -8.87
N ARG A 8 -0.59 -4.42 -9.99
CA ARG A 8 -0.54 -4.98 -11.33
C ARG A 8 0.57 -4.34 -12.13
N VAL A 9 1.46 -5.15 -12.68
CA VAL A 9 2.51 -4.72 -13.62
C VAL A 9 2.19 -5.32 -14.98
N SER A 10 2.01 -4.45 -15.99
CA SER A 10 1.75 -4.88 -17.36
C SER A 10 2.87 -4.39 -18.26
N ARG A 11 3.73 -5.31 -18.68
CA ARG A 11 4.81 -5.04 -19.65
C ARG A 11 4.21 -4.87 -21.04
N TYR A 12 4.66 -3.87 -21.78
CA TYR A 12 4.14 -3.60 -23.13
C TYR A 12 4.28 -4.81 -24.06
N GLU A 13 5.46 -5.45 -24.04
CA GLU A 13 5.80 -6.60 -24.88
C GLU A 13 4.98 -7.86 -24.59
N ALA A 14 4.45 -7.98 -23.36
CA ALA A 14 3.73 -9.17 -22.90
C ALA A 14 2.20 -9.02 -23.00
N ARG A 15 1.70 -7.90 -23.54
CA ARG A 15 0.25 -7.64 -23.61
C ARG A 15 -0.49 -8.75 -24.37
N PRO A 16 -1.69 -9.17 -23.90
CA PRO A 16 -2.47 -8.58 -22.81
C PRO A 16 -2.16 -9.14 -21.40
N LYS A 17 -1.08 -9.90 -21.22
CA LYS A 17 -0.75 -10.50 -19.92
C LYS A 17 -0.25 -9.42 -18.94
N ALA A 18 -0.48 -9.66 -17.66
CA ALA A 18 0.01 -8.83 -16.57
C ALA A 18 0.34 -9.70 -15.36
N ASP A 19 1.38 -9.30 -14.64
CA ASP A 19 1.72 -9.89 -13.36
C ASP A 19 0.87 -9.22 -12.27
N LEU A 20 0.38 -10.02 -11.32
CA LEU A 20 -0.54 -9.57 -10.28
C LEU A 20 -0.06 -10.05 -8.91
N TRP A 21 0.03 -9.11 -7.98
CA TRP A 21 0.30 -9.37 -6.57
C TRP A 21 -0.93 -9.02 -5.76
N PRO A 22 -1.75 -9.99 -5.33
CA PRO A 22 -2.83 -9.74 -4.38
C PRO A 22 -2.24 -9.37 -3.01
N ILE A 23 -2.91 -8.46 -2.31
CA ILE A 23 -2.45 -7.90 -1.04
C ILE A 23 -3.62 -7.91 -0.06
N GLY A 24 -3.43 -8.58 1.07
CA GLY A 24 -4.32 -8.47 2.23
C GLY A 24 -4.07 -7.19 3.02
N LEU A 25 -5.10 -6.62 3.64
CA LEU A 25 -5.00 -5.36 4.39
C LEU A 25 -3.92 -5.37 5.49
N ARG A 26 -3.68 -6.54 6.11
CA ARG A 26 -2.72 -6.73 7.21
C ARG A 26 -1.34 -7.19 6.74
N GLU A 27 -1.18 -7.45 5.45
CA GLU A 27 0.07 -7.94 4.87
C GLU A 27 0.98 -6.77 4.48
N PRO A 28 2.32 -6.92 4.58
CA PRO A 28 3.23 -5.93 4.02
C PRO A 28 3.06 -5.83 2.50
N LEU A 29 3.25 -4.63 1.95
CA LEU A 29 3.27 -4.43 0.51
C LEU A 29 4.42 -5.20 -0.13
N PRO A 30 4.21 -5.78 -1.32
CA PRO A 30 5.22 -6.60 -1.98
C PRO A 30 6.35 -5.74 -2.55
N ARG A 31 7.50 -6.38 -2.76
CA ARG A 31 8.50 -5.90 -3.72
C ARG A 31 8.07 -6.30 -5.12
N ILE A 32 8.09 -5.35 -6.05
CA ILE A 32 7.64 -5.59 -7.43
C ILE A 32 8.76 -5.29 -8.42
N PRO A 33 8.85 -6.05 -9.53
CA PRO A 33 9.67 -5.66 -10.66
C PRO A 33 8.96 -4.56 -11.47
N VAL A 34 9.63 -3.45 -11.70
CA VAL A 34 9.16 -2.38 -12.58
C VAL A 34 10.00 -2.39 -13.86
N PRO A 35 9.38 -2.60 -15.03
CA PRO A 35 10.10 -2.61 -16.30
C PRO A 35 10.67 -1.22 -16.60
N LEU A 36 11.94 -1.19 -16.98
CA LEU A 36 12.64 0.00 -17.47
C LEU A 36 12.60 0.05 -19.00
N LEU A 37 13.34 0.97 -19.62
CA LEU A 37 13.35 1.15 -21.08
C LEU A 37 14.19 0.07 -21.77
N GLY A 38 13.74 -0.38 -22.95
CA GLY A 38 14.51 -1.28 -23.81
C GLY A 38 14.82 -2.63 -23.14
N SER A 39 16.07 -3.08 -23.23
CA SER A 39 16.51 -4.36 -22.67
C SER A 39 17.01 -4.25 -21.22
N ASP A 40 16.78 -3.12 -20.55
CA ASP A 40 17.23 -2.94 -19.17
C ASP A 40 16.53 -3.96 -18.25
N PRO A 41 17.27 -4.54 -17.28
CA PRO A 41 16.66 -5.41 -16.30
C PRO A 41 15.63 -4.65 -15.47
N ASP A 42 14.59 -5.35 -15.02
CA ASP A 42 13.58 -4.76 -14.15
C ASP A 42 14.22 -4.18 -12.88
N ALA A 43 13.76 -2.98 -12.49
CA ALA A 43 14.11 -2.42 -11.20
C ALA A 43 13.23 -3.03 -10.10
N GLU A 44 13.84 -3.55 -9.04
CA GLU A 44 13.09 -3.98 -7.85
C GLU A 44 12.63 -2.75 -7.05
N LEU A 45 11.32 -2.61 -6.87
CA LEU A 45 10.70 -1.53 -6.12
C LEU A 45 10.12 -2.07 -4.81
N ASP A 46 10.69 -1.62 -3.68
CA ASP A 46 10.17 -1.93 -2.33
C ASP A 46 9.06 -0.96 -1.95
N LEU A 47 7.81 -1.35 -2.26
CA LEU A 47 6.63 -0.52 -2.04
C LEU A 47 6.40 -0.20 -0.55
N GLN A 48 6.68 -1.16 0.34
CA GLN A 48 6.52 -0.95 1.78
C GLN A 48 7.47 0.16 2.26
N ALA A 49 8.75 0.06 1.88
CA ALA A 49 9.76 1.05 2.27
C ALA A 49 9.43 2.45 1.73
N ILE A 50 8.93 2.53 0.50
CA ILE A 50 8.53 3.81 -0.12
C ILE A 50 7.34 4.41 0.62
N LEU A 51 6.30 3.61 0.89
CA LEU A 51 5.12 4.08 1.60
C LEU A 51 5.47 4.62 2.98
N HIS A 52 6.30 3.91 3.76
CA HIS A 52 6.76 4.38 5.06
C HIS A 52 7.46 5.74 4.97
N ARG A 53 8.39 5.91 4.01
CA ARG A 53 9.10 7.19 3.82
C ARG A 53 8.15 8.32 3.46
N LEU A 54 7.17 8.08 2.59
CA LEU A 54 6.18 9.09 2.21
C LEU A 54 5.26 9.44 3.37
N TYR A 55 4.85 8.43 4.15
CA TYR A 55 4.02 8.60 5.33
C TYR A 55 4.67 9.53 6.36
N ASP A 56 5.95 9.27 6.66
CA ASP A 56 6.73 10.06 7.63
C ASP A 56 7.01 11.47 7.11
N ASN A 57 7.51 11.59 5.88
CA ASN A 57 7.87 12.88 5.28
C ASN A 57 6.66 13.79 5.06
N GLY A 58 5.50 13.21 4.71
CA GLY A 58 4.25 13.95 4.55
C GLY A 58 3.61 14.35 5.87
N GLY A 59 4.08 13.83 7.01
CA GLY A 59 3.49 14.09 8.32
C GLY A 59 2.05 13.60 8.43
N TYR A 60 1.70 12.53 7.70
CA TYR A 60 0.32 12.05 7.57
C TYR A 60 -0.32 11.68 8.91
N ALA A 61 0.48 11.28 9.90
CA ALA A 61 0.01 11.04 11.26
C ALA A 61 -0.78 12.21 11.87
N LYS A 62 -0.58 13.45 11.41
CA LYS A 62 -1.25 14.64 11.95
C LYS A 62 -2.70 14.82 11.49
N PHE A 63 -3.08 14.24 10.35
CA PHE A 63 -4.38 14.53 9.72
C PHE A 63 -5.08 13.31 9.12
N MET A 64 -4.36 12.26 8.76
CA MET A 64 -4.91 11.11 8.01
C MET A 64 -5.95 10.31 8.81
N TYR A 65 -5.98 10.43 10.14
CA TYR A 65 -6.89 9.69 11.01
C TYR A 65 -8.04 10.53 11.58
N GLN A 66 -8.26 11.73 11.04
CA GLN A 66 -9.38 12.58 11.44
C GLN A 66 -10.73 12.16 10.81
N SER A 67 -10.69 11.22 9.85
CA SER A 67 -11.85 10.65 9.18
C SER A 67 -11.76 9.13 9.13
N GLU A 68 -12.91 8.47 9.04
CA GLU A 68 -12.96 7.02 8.81
C GLU A 68 -12.50 6.66 7.39
N PRO A 69 -11.94 5.46 7.15
CA PRO A 69 -11.55 5.00 5.82
C PRO A 69 -12.74 4.88 4.86
N GLU A 70 -12.49 5.19 3.58
CA GLU A 70 -13.44 5.02 2.47
C GLU A 70 -12.82 4.06 1.43
N PRO A 71 -13.47 2.93 1.10
CA PRO A 71 -14.68 2.38 1.72
C PRO A 71 -14.45 1.96 3.19
N PRO A 72 -15.53 1.83 4.00
CA PRO A 72 -15.41 1.45 5.40
C PRO A 72 -14.80 0.05 5.55
N LEU A 73 -13.96 -0.10 6.57
CA LEU A 73 -13.38 -1.39 6.94
C LEU A 73 -14.43 -2.32 7.56
N SER A 74 -14.19 -3.63 7.46
CA SER A 74 -14.96 -4.60 8.24
C SER A 74 -14.81 -4.30 9.75
N PRO A 75 -15.78 -4.67 10.61
CA PRO A 75 -15.67 -4.44 12.04
C PRO A 75 -14.39 -5.03 12.67
N GLU A 76 -13.94 -6.19 12.17
CA GLU A 76 -12.71 -6.84 12.63
C GLU A 76 -11.47 -6.02 12.23
N ASP A 77 -11.40 -5.60 10.97
CA ASP A 77 -10.28 -4.80 10.47
C ASP A 77 -10.23 -3.40 11.07
N ALA A 78 -11.39 -2.79 11.33
CA ALA A 78 -11.48 -1.50 12.01
C ALA A 78 -10.94 -1.60 13.45
N ALA A 79 -11.28 -2.67 14.18
CA ALA A 79 -10.77 -2.90 15.53
C ALA A 79 -9.24 -3.09 15.54
N TRP A 80 -8.72 -3.88 14.59
CA TRP A 80 -7.29 -4.04 14.39
C TRP A 80 -6.59 -2.71 14.05
N ALA A 81 -7.10 -1.95 13.08
CA ALA A 81 -6.51 -0.71 12.63
C ALA A 81 -6.45 0.35 13.75
N ARG A 82 -7.52 0.47 14.55
CA ARG A 82 -7.57 1.41 15.69
C ARG A 82 -6.47 1.16 16.72
N ALA A 83 -6.06 -0.10 16.91
CA ALA A 83 -4.95 -0.45 17.80
C ALA A 83 -3.58 0.01 17.28
N LEU A 84 -3.46 0.30 15.97
CA LEU A 84 -2.21 0.69 15.32
C LEU A 84 -2.04 2.21 15.16
N ILE A 85 -3.09 3.00 15.39
CA ILE A 85 -3.03 4.46 15.23
C ILE A 85 -2.02 5.03 16.26
N PRO A 86 -1.07 5.90 15.87
CA PRO A 86 -0.13 6.51 16.81
C PRO A 86 -0.82 7.40 17.86
N VAL A 87 -0.26 7.52 19.08
CA VAL A 87 -0.77 8.45 20.11
C VAL A 87 -0.80 9.89 19.60
N THR A 88 0.22 10.29 18.84
CA THR A 88 0.34 11.64 18.26
C THR A 88 -0.76 11.97 17.26
N ALA A 89 -1.40 10.96 16.66
CA ALA A 89 -2.54 11.11 15.77
C ALA A 89 -3.89 11.21 16.51
N ARG A 90 -3.93 10.84 17.81
CA ARG A 90 -5.16 10.85 18.62
C ARG A 90 -5.45 12.18 19.32
N SER A 91 -4.50 13.13 19.30
CA SER A 91 -4.51 14.29 20.19
C SER A 91 -5.04 15.59 19.55
N SER A 92 -5.63 15.52 18.36
CA SER A 92 -6.37 16.64 17.75
C SER A 92 -7.87 16.34 17.81
N ALA A 93 -8.44 16.55 19.00
CA ALA A 93 -9.88 16.69 19.22
C ALA A 93 -10.12 18.03 19.92
#